data_AF-A0A8K1H2I9-F1
#
_entry.id   AF-A0A8K1H2I9-F1
#
_cell.length_a   1.000
_cell.length_b   1.000
_cell.length_c   1.000
_cell.angle_alpha   90.00
_cell.angle_beta   90.00
_cell.angle_gamma   90.00
#
_symmetry.space_group_name_H-M   'P 1'
#
loop_
_entity.id
_entity.type
_entity.pdbx_description
1 polymer ?
#
loop_
_entity_poly.entity_id
_entity_poly.type
_entity_poly.pdbx_seq_one_letter_code
_entity_poly.pdbx_strand_id
1 'polypeptide(L)' 'MKETKTFFLNGEEYFSEKPINLADIINYFNYNSSLLVLEYNSFICPKKDWNTIFIKDNDTIEIVTIVGGG' A
#
# COMPACT_ATOMS: atom_id res chain seq x y z
N MET A 1 -17.65 -9.26 16.05
CA MET A 1 -17.80 -8.65 14.70
C MET A 1 -16.40 -8.52 14.14
N LYS A 2 -16.15 -8.91 12.88
CA LYS A 2 -14.85 -8.63 12.27
C LYS A 2 -14.82 -7.14 11.96
N GLU A 3 -13.81 -6.44 12.45
CA GLU A 3 -13.61 -5.03 12.12
C GLU A 3 -13.07 -4.95 10.69
N THR A 4 -13.90 -4.49 9.78
CA THR A 4 -13.49 -4.12 8.42
C THR A 4 -12.72 -2.82 8.50
N LYS A 5 -11.54 -2.77 7.86
CA LYS A 5 -10.76 -1.54 7.70
C LYS A 5 -10.92 -1.02 6.29
N THR A 6 -11.22 0.26 6.15
CA THR A 6 -11.26 0.96 4.87
C THR A 6 -9.97 1.77 4.70
N PHE A 7 -9.43 1.82 3.49
CA PHE A 7 -8.20 2.54 3.17
C PHE A 7 -8.19 2.98 1.70
N PHE A 8 -7.27 3.87 1.33
CA PHE A 8 -7.14 4.39 -0.02
C PHE A 8 -5.85 3.91 -0.66
N LEU A 9 -5.92 3.46 -1.91
CA LEU A 9 -4.76 3.09 -2.72
C LEU A 9 -4.83 3.83 -4.06
N ASN A 10 -3.86 4.70 -4.34
CA ASN A 10 -3.84 5.55 -5.55
C ASN A 10 -5.14 6.34 -5.74
N GLY A 11 -5.67 6.90 -4.65
CA GLY A 11 -6.96 7.62 -4.61
C GLY A 11 -8.23 6.76 -4.65
N GLU A 12 -8.14 5.45 -4.87
CA GLU A 12 -9.31 4.55 -4.89
C GLU A 12 -9.56 3.90 -3.52
N GLU A 13 -10.83 3.76 -3.13
CA GLU A 13 -11.22 3.18 -1.83
C GLU A 13 -11.23 1.65 -1.87
N TYR A 14 -10.61 1.04 -0.87
CA TYR A 14 -10.56 -0.41 -0.65
C TYR A 14 -10.92 -0.74 0.79
N PHE A 15 -11.25 -2.01 1.04
CA PHE A 15 -11.49 -2.51 2.38
C PHE A 15 -10.92 -3.91 2.59
N SER A 16 -10.61 -4.25 3.84
CA SER A 16 -10.16 -5.58 4.24
C SER A 16 -10.70 -5.97 5.61
N GLU A 17 -11.23 -7.19 5.73
CA GLU A 17 -11.57 -7.80 7.02
C GLU A 17 -10.36 -8.44 7.72
N LYS A 18 -9.25 -8.60 7.00
CA LYS A 18 -8.03 -9.21 7.51
C LYS A 18 -6.99 -8.12 7.81
N PRO A 19 -6.17 -8.29 8.85
CA PRO A 19 -4.99 -7.46 9.01
C PRO A 19 -4.07 -7.71 7.82
N ILE A 20 -3.83 -6.67 7.03
CA ILE A 20 -2.93 -6.67 5.89
C ILE A 20 -1.84 -5.62 6.12
N ASN A 21 -0.63 -5.92 5.68
CA ASN A 21 0.48 -4.97 5.65
C ASN A 21 0.69 -4.41 4.23
N LEU A 22 1.62 -3.47 4.10
CA LEU A 22 1.93 -2.86 2.79
C LEU A 22 2.46 -3.89 1.79
N ALA A 23 3.26 -4.86 2.22
CA ALA A 23 3.78 -5.92 1.35
C ALA A 23 2.65 -6.81 0.80
N ASP A 24 1.63 -7.11 1.61
CA ASP A 24 0.45 -7.86 1.19
C ASP A 24 -0.29 -7.14 0.06
N ILE A 25 -0.44 -5.82 0.15
CA ILE A 25 -1.05 -5.00 -0.92
C ILE A 25 -0.24 -5.13 -2.21
N ILE A 26 1.07 -4.92 -2.14
CA ILE A 26 1.98 -5.03 -3.30
C ILE A 26 1.85 -6.40 -3.97
N ASN A 27 1.84 -7.46 -3.17
CA ASN A 27 1.73 -8.84 -3.67
C ASN A 27 0.33 -9.12 -4.26
N TYR A 28 -0.74 -8.67 -3.60
CA TYR A 28 -2.12 -8.91 -4.03
C TYR A 28 -2.42 -8.29 -5.40
N PHE A 29 -1.99 -7.05 -5.61
CA PHE A 29 -2.15 -6.36 -6.89
C PHE A 29 -1.05 -6.69 -7.91
N ASN A 30 -0.14 -7.61 -7.58
CA ASN A 30 0.95 -8.07 -8.44
C ASN A 30 1.87 -6.92 -8.94
N TYR A 31 2.14 -5.94 -8.06
CA TYR A 31 3.06 -4.85 -8.35
C TYR A 31 4.51 -5.35 -8.31
N ASN A 32 5.33 -4.90 -9.28
CA ASN A 32 6.75 -5.18 -9.27
C ASN A 32 7.46 -4.30 -8.23
N SER A 33 7.73 -4.88 -7.06
CA SER A 33 8.39 -4.22 -5.93
C SER A 33 9.80 -3.67 -6.21
N SER A 34 10.41 -3.95 -7.37
CA SER A 34 11.71 -3.41 -7.78
C SER A 34 11.60 -2.13 -8.61
N LEU A 35 10.40 -1.79 -9.09
CA LEU A 35 10.15 -0.67 -10.02
C LEU A 35 9.17 0.37 -9.46
N LEU A 36 8.96 0.36 -8.14
CA LEU A 36 8.02 1.26 -7.49
C LEU A 36 8.61 1.93 -6.25
N VAL A 37 8.10 3.12 -5.98
CA VAL A 37 8.20 3.85 -4.71
C VAL A 37 6.82 3.80 -4.07
N LEU A 38 6.78 3.50 -2.77
CA LEU A 38 5.56 3.46 -1.98
C LEU A 38 5.54 4.64 -1.03
N GLU A 39 4.48 5.42 -1.04
CA GLU A 39 4.17 6.41 -0.01
C GLU A 39 3.05 5.89 0.89
N TYR A 40 3.21 6.09 2.19
CA TYR A 40 2.23 5.75 3.22
C TYR A 40 1.91 7.02 3.99
N ASN A 41 0.65 7.46 3.93
CA ASN A 41 0.16 8.70 4.53
C ASN A 41 1.03 9.92 4.17
N SER A 42 1.33 10.08 2.88
CA SER A 42 2.16 11.16 2.31
C SER A 42 3.64 11.15 2.70
N PHE A 43 4.15 10.04 3.26
CA PHE A 43 5.58 9.85 3.51
C PHE A 43 6.12 8.67 2.70
N ILE A 44 7.26 8.87 2.04
CA ILE A 44 7.97 7.79 1.34
C ILE A 44 8.34 6.70 2.36
N CYS A 45 7.86 5.48 2.11
CA CYS A 45 8.02 4.33 2.99
C CYS A 45 9.14 3.40 2.49
N PRO A 46 10.24 3.22 3.25
CA PRO A 46 11.30 2.30 2.88
C PRO A 46 10.81 0.85 2.76
N LYS A 47 11.30 0.12 1.75
CA LYS A 47 10.90 -1.27 1.48
C LYS A 47 11.06 -2.24 2.65
N LYS A 48 12.05 -2.01 3.52
CA LYS A 48 12.29 -2.81 4.73
C LYS A 48 11.12 -2.76 5.73
N ASP A 49 10.31 -1.70 5.70
CA ASP A 49 9.24 -1.45 6.65
C ASP A 49 7.88 -1.99 6.14
N TRP A 50 7.79 -2.44 4.89
CA TRP A 50 6.51 -2.86 4.29
C TRP A 50 5.87 -4.07 4.96
N ASN A 51 6.67 -4.97 5.53
CA ASN A 51 6.17 -6.15 6.24
C ASN A 51 5.76 -5.84 7.70
N THR A 52 6.14 -4.67 8.24
CA THR A 52 5.90 -4.31 9.65
C THR A 52 4.80 -3.27 9.81
N ILE A 53 4.49 -2.53 8.75
CA ILE A 53 3.42 -1.53 8.74
C ILE A 53 2.11 -2.21 8.32
N PHE A 54 1.19 -2.34 9.28
CA PHE A 54 -0.17 -2.82 9.06
C PHE A 54 -1.12 -1.67 8.77
N ILE A 55 -1.99 -1.87 7.79
CA ILE A 55 -3.00 -0.89 7.39
C ILE A 55 -4.00 -0.65 8.52
N LYS A 56 -4.34 0.61 8.72
CA LYS A 56 -5.35 1.12 9.63
C LYS A 56 -6.45 1.81 8.82
N ASP A 57 -7.54 2.09 9.51
CA ASP A 57 -8.69 2.74 8.91
C ASP A 57 -8.32 4.16 8.45
N ASN A 58 -8.73 4.51 7.22
CA ASN A 58 -8.47 5.77 6.52
C ASN A 58 -6.99 6.03 6.18
N ASP A 59 -6.13 5.01 6.21
CA ASP A 59 -4.77 5.14 5.68
C ASP A 59 -4.79 5.37 4.17
N THR A 60 -3.84 6.15 3.68
CA THR A 60 -3.62 6.41 2.25
C THR A 60 -2.29 5.81 1.80
N ILE A 61 -2.32 5.04 0.71
CA ILE A 61 -1.16 4.42 0.08
C ILE A 61 -1.08 4.92 -1.35
N GLU A 62 0.08 5.45 -1.74
CA GLU A 62 0.34 5.82 -3.13
C GLU A 62 1.50 4.97 -3.67
N ILE A 63 1.33 4.38 -4.84
CA ILE A 63 2.32 3.57 -5.54
C ILE A 63 2.71 4.32 -6.80
N VAL A 64 3.94 4.83 -6.80
CA VAL A 64 4.52 5.53 -7.93
C VAL A 64 5.50 4.60 -8.63
N THR A 65 5.29 4.32 -9.91
CA THR A 65 6.23 3.51 -10.70
C THR A 65 7.17 4.39 -11.51
N ILE A 66 8.41 3.93 -11.67
CA ILE A 66 9.36 4.61 -12.54
C ILE A 66 9.00 4.24 -13.98
N VAL A 67 8.46 5.19 -14.74
CA VAL A 67 8.29 5.06 -16.19
C VAL A 67 9.52 5.63 -16.89
N GLY A 68 10.09 4.87 -17.83
CA GLY A 68 11.13 5.39 -18.71
C GLY A 68 10.50 6.35 -19.71
N GLY A 69 10.76 7.64 -19.57
CA GLY A 69 10.37 8.66 -20.54
C GLY A 69 11.42 8.78 -21.66
N GLY A 70 10.95 8.87 -22.90
CA GLY A 70 11.74 9.34 -24.05
C GLY A 70 11.68 10.86 -24.19
#